data_AF-L0AB00-F1
#
_entry.id   AF-L0AB00-F1
#
_cell.length_a   1.000
_cell.length_b   1.000
_cell.length_c   1.000
_cell.angle_alpha   90.00
_cell.angle_beta   90.00
_cell.angle_gamma   90.00
#
_symmetry.space_group_name_H-M   'P 1'
#
loop_
_entity.id
_entity.type
_entity.pdbx_description
1 polymer ?
#
loop_
_entity_poly.entity_id
_entity_poly.type
_entity_poly.pdbx_seq_one_letter_code
_entity_poly.pdbx_strand_id
1 'polypeptide(L)'
;MKSKEPIKVEIDSSKLSVDGRSYDTTHVLIQGAQEISGEITSTQVKITALFADLPQVEPTMEEATKVVANGSEFIVDVLGEKIQNALETEEGYILSGDIITIKFESDENGEDIIIKIPKVGNIKTNKLSLQLDGELSSNIMMQPFIIGAISIKGPTKVKILVSGESINILKDDSKISNEGKKIVSESTAQNT
;
A
#
# COMPACT_ATOMS: atom_id res chain seq x y z
N MET A 1 28.27 -4.88 14.81
CA MET A 1 27.48 -6.05 14.36
C MET A 1 27.40 -5.98 12.85
N LYS A 2 27.64 -7.07 12.12
CA LYS A 2 27.35 -7.09 10.67
C LYS A 2 25.83 -6.93 10.52
N SER A 3 25.40 -6.02 9.65
CA SER A 3 24.01 -5.96 9.20
C SER A 3 23.64 -7.37 8.70
N LYS A 4 22.63 -8.01 9.29
CA LYS A 4 22.04 -9.18 8.64
C LYS A 4 21.46 -8.69 7.33
N GLU A 5 21.61 -9.48 6.27
CA GLU A 5 20.89 -9.22 5.03
C GLU A 5 19.39 -9.42 5.31
N PRO A 6 18.52 -8.53 4.81
CA PRO A 6 17.08 -8.67 5.00
C PRO A 6 16.57 -9.94 4.30
N ILE A 7 15.58 -10.59 4.91
CA ILE A 7 14.93 -11.76 4.34
C ILE A 7 13.90 -11.31 3.31
N LYS A 8 14.06 -11.79 2.07
CA LYS A 8 13.17 -11.48 0.96
C LYS A 8 11.97 -12.41 0.95
N VAL A 9 10.78 -11.83 0.84
CA VAL A 9 9.52 -12.50 0.59
C VAL A 9 8.96 -12.00 -0.73
N GLU A 10 8.75 -12.89 -1.69
CA GLU A 10 8.27 -12.53 -3.03
C GLU A 10 6.87 -13.07 -3.25
N ILE A 11 5.96 -12.21 -3.69
CA ILE A 11 4.63 -12.56 -4.16
C ILE A 11 4.64 -12.38 -5.68
N ASP A 12 4.42 -13.45 -6.42
CA ASP A 12 4.22 -13.43 -7.88
C ASP A 12 2.91 -14.15 -8.19
N SER A 13 1.83 -13.38 -8.24
CA SER A 13 0.45 -13.86 -8.37
C SER A 13 0.19 -15.06 -7.45
N SER A 14 -0.11 -16.24 -7.99
CA SER A 14 -0.50 -17.42 -7.20
C SER A 14 0.64 -18.08 -6.40
N LYS A 15 1.82 -17.48 -6.36
CA LYS A 15 3.00 -18.03 -5.70
C LYS A 15 3.61 -17.05 -4.71
N LEU A 16 3.88 -17.55 -3.51
CA LEU A 16 4.63 -16.88 -2.48
C LEU A 16 5.96 -17.61 -2.28
N SER A 17 7.08 -16.87 -2.29
CA SER A 17 8.42 -17.37 -2.00
C SER A 17 8.94 -16.73 -0.71
N VAL A 18 9.35 -17.55 0.25
CA VAL A 18 9.95 -17.12 1.53
C VAL A 18 11.25 -17.88 1.72
N ASP A 19 12.40 -17.19 1.70
CA ASP A 19 13.72 -17.78 1.93
C ASP A 19 13.97 -19.07 1.09
N GLY A 20 13.62 -19.01 -0.20
CA GLY A 20 13.78 -20.12 -1.15
C GLY A 20 12.73 -21.23 -1.07
N ARG A 21 11.75 -21.13 -0.16
CA ARG A 21 10.58 -22.03 -0.12
C ARG A 21 9.40 -21.40 -0.85
N SER A 22 8.71 -22.20 -1.65
CA SER A 22 7.53 -21.74 -2.38
C SER A 22 6.24 -22.31 -1.80
N TYR A 23 5.21 -21.47 -1.78
CA TYR A 23 3.88 -21.75 -1.30
C TYR A 23 2.88 -21.35 -2.39
N ASP A 24 2.01 -22.26 -2.80
CA ASP A 24 0.89 -21.92 -3.69
C ASP A 24 -0.20 -21.26 -2.85
N THR A 25 -0.59 -20.05 -3.22
CA THR A 25 -1.60 -19.30 -2.47
C THR A 25 -2.19 -18.20 -3.34
N THR A 26 -3.49 -17.98 -3.18
CA THR A 26 -4.24 -16.95 -3.88
C THR A 26 -4.53 -15.75 -2.98
N HIS A 27 -4.13 -15.83 -1.71
CA HIS A 27 -4.38 -14.80 -0.70
C HIS A 27 -3.19 -14.71 0.24
N VAL A 28 -2.55 -13.55 0.32
CA VAL A 28 -1.36 -13.33 1.15
C VAL A 28 -1.63 -12.25 2.20
N LEU A 29 -1.30 -12.54 3.45
CA LEU A 29 -1.28 -11.58 4.55
C LEU A 29 0.17 -11.35 4.99
N ILE A 30 0.63 -10.11 4.96
CA ILE A 30 1.95 -9.68 5.42
C ILE A 30 1.79 -8.83 6.68
N GLN A 31 2.57 -9.13 7.72
CA GLN A 31 2.62 -8.39 8.97
C GLN A 31 4.07 -8.10 9.37
N GLY A 32 4.41 -6.82 9.53
CA GLY A 32 5.72 -6.40 10.02
C GLY A 32 6.84 -6.44 8.98
N ALA A 33 6.51 -6.28 7.70
CA ALA A 33 7.53 -6.02 6.68
C ALA A 33 8.16 -4.64 6.93
N GLN A 34 9.46 -4.52 6.64
CA GLN A 34 10.24 -3.27 6.71
C GLN A 34 10.23 -2.51 5.39
N GLU A 35 10.04 -3.21 4.28
CA GLU A 35 9.88 -2.63 2.95
C GLU A 35 8.83 -3.45 2.19
N ILE A 36 8.03 -2.78 1.39
CA ILE A 36 7.16 -3.38 0.36
C ILE A 36 7.38 -2.59 -0.92
N SER A 37 7.90 -3.27 -1.93
CA SER A 37 8.11 -2.71 -3.27
C SER A 37 7.61 -3.65 -4.34
N GLY A 38 7.18 -3.12 -5.49
CA GLY A 38 6.68 -3.95 -6.58
C GLY A 38 5.64 -3.28 -7.45
N GLU A 39 4.97 -4.10 -8.25
CA GLU A 39 4.02 -3.69 -9.26
C GLU A 39 2.75 -4.55 -9.19
N ILE A 40 1.61 -3.90 -9.39
CA ILE A 40 0.31 -4.55 -9.51
C ILE A 40 -0.34 -4.05 -10.80
N THR A 41 -0.88 -4.97 -11.59
CA THR A 41 -1.81 -4.71 -12.71
C THR A 41 -3.14 -5.40 -12.42
N SER A 42 -4.14 -5.24 -13.29
CA SER A 42 -5.44 -5.91 -13.16
C SER A 42 -5.36 -7.44 -13.18
N THR A 43 -4.24 -8.01 -13.64
CA THR A 43 -4.05 -9.46 -13.84
C THR A 43 -2.80 -10.04 -13.16
N GLN A 44 -1.91 -9.20 -12.62
CA GLN A 44 -0.66 -9.64 -12.01
C GLN A 44 -0.34 -8.87 -10.73
N VAL A 45 0.13 -9.59 -9.72
CA VAL A 45 0.74 -9.04 -8.52
C VAL A 45 2.20 -9.47 -8.47
N LYS A 46 3.14 -8.53 -8.45
CA LYS A 46 4.58 -8.79 -8.27
C LYS A 46 5.12 -7.90 -7.17
N ILE A 47 5.17 -8.42 -5.95
CA ILE A 47 5.59 -7.67 -4.77
C ILE A 47 6.77 -8.37 -4.10
N THR A 48 7.75 -7.58 -3.69
CA THR A 48 8.79 -7.96 -2.74
C THR A 48 8.50 -7.29 -1.41
N ALA A 49 8.48 -8.09 -0.35
CA ALA A 49 8.50 -7.61 1.03
C ALA A 49 9.80 -8.01 1.71
N LEU A 50 10.41 -7.08 2.44
CA LEU A 50 11.65 -7.32 3.18
C LEU A 50 11.40 -7.40 4.67
N PHE A 51 12.01 -8.37 5.33
CA PHE A 51 11.91 -8.61 6.77
C PHE A 51 13.29 -8.55 7.42
N ALA A 52 13.36 -8.04 8.65
CA ALA A 52 14.62 -7.93 9.40
C ALA A 52 15.19 -9.29 9.86
N ASP A 53 14.30 -10.21 10.21
CA ASP A 53 14.58 -11.59 10.62
C ASP A 53 13.62 -12.53 9.88
N LEU A 54 13.90 -13.84 9.92
CA LEU A 54 13.07 -14.85 9.28
C LEU A 54 11.63 -14.77 9.80
N PRO A 55 10.64 -14.44 8.96
CA PRO A 55 9.24 -14.41 9.37
C PRO A 55 8.69 -15.82 9.55
N GLN A 56 7.63 -15.95 10.34
CA GLN A 56 6.84 -17.17 10.43
C GLN A 56 5.86 -17.22 9.26
N VAL A 57 5.74 -18.40 8.66
CA VAL A 57 4.78 -18.66 7.59
C VAL A 57 3.71 -19.61 8.11
N GLU A 58 2.47 -19.15 8.15
CA GLU A 58 1.32 -19.87 8.70
C GLU A 58 0.27 -20.05 7.61
N PRO A 59 -0.12 -21.30 7.26
CA PRO A 59 -1.32 -21.51 6.48
C PRO A 59 -2.53 -21.17 7.33
N THR A 60 -3.51 -20.48 6.73
CA THR A 60 -4.80 -20.18 7.38
C THR A 60 -5.89 -21.11 6.83
N MET A 61 -7.07 -21.13 7.44
CA MET A 61 -8.16 -22.02 7.04
C MET A 61 -8.80 -21.65 5.68
N GLU A 62 -8.48 -20.50 5.09
CA GLU A 62 -9.15 -19.92 3.91
C GLU A 62 -8.22 -19.80 2.70
N GLU A 63 -7.31 -20.77 2.50
CA GLU A 63 -6.30 -20.75 1.41
C GLU A 63 -5.33 -19.55 1.43
N ALA A 64 -5.42 -18.72 2.48
CA ALA A 64 -4.52 -17.61 2.68
C ALA A 64 -3.23 -18.06 3.38
N THR A 65 -2.11 -17.54 2.91
CA THR A 65 -0.82 -17.70 3.57
C THR A 65 -0.46 -16.42 4.31
N LYS A 66 -0.26 -16.54 5.61
CA LYS A 66 0.17 -15.44 6.47
C LYS A 66 1.68 -15.50 6.66
N VAL A 67 2.34 -14.37 6.48
CA VAL A 67 3.77 -14.14 6.70
C VAL A 67 3.93 -13.06 7.74
N VAL A 68 4.47 -13.42 8.91
CA VAL A 68 4.46 -12.56 10.09
C VAL A 68 5.84 -12.43 10.72
N ALA A 69 6.27 -11.19 10.92
CA ALA A 69 7.45 -10.89 11.74
C ALA A 69 7.13 -11.13 13.23
N ASN A 70 8.11 -11.60 13.99
CA ASN A 70 7.90 -11.85 15.42
C ASN A 70 7.51 -10.56 16.16
N GLY A 71 6.43 -10.62 16.95
CA GLY A 71 5.92 -9.48 17.71
C GLY A 71 5.25 -8.39 16.87
N SER A 72 5.01 -8.61 15.58
CA SER A 72 4.28 -7.67 14.74
C SER A 72 2.77 -7.83 14.85
N GLU A 73 2.05 -6.74 14.57
CA GLU A 73 0.59 -6.70 14.51
C GLU A 73 0.13 -6.31 13.10
N PHE A 74 -1.06 -6.74 12.73
CA PHE A 74 -1.68 -6.25 11.49
C PHE A 74 -2.17 -4.83 11.68
N ILE A 75 -1.67 -3.92 10.86
CA ILE A 75 -2.06 -2.52 10.86
C ILE A 75 -2.98 -2.20 9.68
N VAL A 76 -4.08 -1.51 9.93
CA VAL A 76 -5.00 -1.03 8.90
C VAL A 76 -5.82 0.13 9.43
N ASP A 77 -6.04 1.13 8.57
CA ASP A 77 -7.03 2.17 8.79
C ASP A 77 -8.12 2.04 7.72
N VAL A 78 -9.24 1.44 8.11
CA VAL A 78 -10.32 1.10 7.17
C VAL A 78 -11.04 2.36 6.66
N LEU A 79 -11.17 3.38 7.51
CA LEU A 79 -11.99 4.56 7.27
C LEU A 79 -11.17 5.82 6.97
N GLY A 80 -9.84 5.76 7.10
CA GLY A 80 -8.97 6.93 6.91
C GLY A 80 -8.99 7.88 8.11
N GLU A 81 -9.39 7.42 9.28
CA GLU A 81 -9.48 8.22 10.52
C GLU A 81 -8.11 8.62 11.08
N LYS A 82 -7.07 7.83 10.77
CA LYS A 82 -5.68 8.08 11.16
C LYS A 82 -4.94 8.98 10.17
N ILE A 83 -5.56 9.33 9.06
CA ILE A 83 -5.06 10.36 8.14
C ILE A 83 -5.30 11.73 8.77
N GLN A 84 -4.24 12.51 8.93
CA GLN A 84 -4.32 13.86 9.47
C GLN A 84 -4.51 14.89 8.35
N ASN A 85 -3.80 14.74 7.24
CA ASN A 85 -3.88 15.65 6.10
C ASN A 85 -3.78 14.90 4.76
N ALA A 86 -4.51 15.41 3.77
CA ALA A 86 -4.45 14.99 2.37
C ALA A 86 -4.35 16.24 1.51
N LEU A 87 -3.28 16.35 0.72
CA LEU A 87 -2.97 17.51 -0.11
C LEU A 87 -2.87 17.09 -1.57
N GLU A 88 -3.60 17.79 -2.44
CA GLU A 88 -3.43 17.68 -3.89
C GLU A 88 -2.25 18.55 -4.36
N THR A 89 -1.51 18.04 -5.33
CA THR A 89 -0.32 18.65 -5.93
C THR A 89 -0.37 18.50 -7.45
N GLU A 90 0.50 19.20 -8.17
CA GLU A 90 0.58 19.07 -9.63
C GLU A 90 0.91 17.64 -10.11
N GLU A 91 1.59 16.86 -9.27
CA GLU A 91 2.04 15.50 -9.61
C GLU A 91 1.12 14.40 -9.05
N GLY A 92 0.07 14.76 -8.30
CA GLY A 92 -0.82 13.82 -7.62
C GLY A 92 -1.14 14.23 -6.19
N TYR A 93 -0.95 13.35 -5.21
CA TYR A 93 -1.40 13.58 -3.82
C TYR A 93 -0.32 13.30 -2.77
N ILE A 94 -0.40 14.00 -1.66
CA ILE A 94 0.42 13.76 -0.46
C ILE A 94 -0.51 13.48 0.71
N LEU A 95 -0.42 12.28 1.27
CA LEU A 95 -1.12 11.89 2.50
C LEU A 95 -0.16 11.96 3.68
N SER A 96 -0.67 12.34 4.85
CA SER A 96 0.08 12.24 6.10
C SER A 96 -0.83 11.82 7.25
N GLY A 97 -0.30 11.00 8.16
CA GLY A 97 -1.07 10.45 9.27
C GLY A 97 -0.27 9.43 10.07
N ASP A 98 -0.93 8.80 11.04
CA ASP A 98 -0.34 7.78 11.90
C ASP A 98 -0.44 6.37 11.30
N ILE A 99 -1.43 6.15 10.45
CA ILE A 99 -1.59 4.96 9.61
C ILE A 99 -2.12 5.44 8.26
N ILE A 100 -1.47 5.03 7.18
CA ILE A 100 -1.93 5.29 5.81
C ILE A 100 -2.20 3.95 5.16
N THR A 101 -3.47 3.69 4.82
CA THR A 101 -3.89 2.48 4.09
C THR A 101 -4.32 2.86 2.68
N ILE A 102 -3.65 2.29 1.69
CA ILE A 102 -4.03 2.39 0.29
C ILE A 102 -4.71 1.07 -0.08
N LYS A 103 -5.96 1.15 -0.54
CA LYS A 103 -6.70 -0.02 -1.04
C LYS A 103 -6.68 -0.02 -2.56
N PHE A 104 -6.68 -1.20 -3.14
CA PHE A 104 -6.73 -1.37 -4.59
C PHE A 104 -7.63 -2.57 -4.94
N GLU A 105 -8.29 -2.49 -6.09
CA GLU A 105 -9.05 -3.60 -6.66
C GLU A 105 -9.01 -3.54 -8.17
N SER A 106 -8.93 -4.69 -8.85
CA SER A 106 -9.15 -4.77 -10.29
C SER A 106 -10.58 -4.35 -10.62
N ASP A 107 -10.75 -3.61 -11.71
CA ASP A 107 -12.08 -3.22 -12.18
C ASP A 107 -12.87 -4.40 -12.76
N GLU A 108 -14.17 -4.21 -12.97
CA GLU A 108 -15.07 -5.27 -13.46
C GLU A 108 -14.70 -5.78 -14.87
N ASN A 109 -13.98 -4.98 -15.66
CA ASN A 109 -13.55 -5.32 -17.01
C ASN A 109 -12.19 -6.03 -17.04
N GLY A 110 -11.44 -6.03 -15.92
CA GLY A 110 -10.11 -6.61 -15.81
C GLY A 110 -9.03 -5.82 -16.56
N GLU A 111 -9.27 -4.55 -16.88
CA GLU A 111 -8.32 -3.71 -17.62
C GLU A 111 -7.56 -2.77 -16.67
N ASP A 112 -8.27 -2.21 -15.70
CA ASP A 112 -7.74 -1.23 -14.76
C ASP A 112 -7.66 -1.77 -13.33
N ILE A 113 -6.89 -1.07 -12.51
CA ILE A 113 -6.97 -1.10 -11.05
C ILE A 113 -7.58 0.21 -10.57
N ILE A 114 -8.54 0.10 -9.66
CA ILE A 114 -9.09 1.20 -8.90
C ILE A 114 -8.32 1.33 -7.60
N ILE A 115 -7.62 2.44 -7.41
CA ILE A 115 -6.93 2.81 -6.17
C ILE A 115 -7.85 3.69 -5.34
N LYS A 116 -8.17 3.26 -4.12
CA LYS A 116 -9.00 4.02 -3.18
C LYS A 116 -8.10 4.74 -2.20
N ILE A 117 -8.05 6.06 -2.33
CA ILE A 117 -7.21 6.95 -1.56
C ILE A 117 -8.06 7.60 -0.46
N PRO A 118 -7.73 7.38 0.82
CA PRO A 118 -8.43 8.02 1.94
C PRO A 118 -8.50 9.55 1.78
N LYS A 119 -9.67 10.13 2.06
CA LYS A 119 -9.95 11.59 1.98
C LYS A 119 -9.80 12.22 0.59
N VAL A 120 -9.50 11.45 -0.45
CA VAL A 120 -9.38 11.92 -1.85
C VAL A 120 -10.46 11.29 -2.71
N GLY A 121 -10.58 9.96 -2.71
CA GLY A 121 -11.52 9.22 -3.54
C GLY A 121 -10.82 8.12 -4.34
N ASN A 122 -11.41 7.76 -5.48
CA ASN A 122 -10.94 6.66 -6.31
C ASN A 122 -10.22 7.19 -7.55
N ILE A 123 -9.06 6.63 -7.87
CA ILE A 123 -8.35 6.89 -9.11
C ILE A 123 -8.08 5.57 -9.85
N LYS A 124 -8.11 5.61 -11.19
CA LYS A 124 -7.89 4.44 -12.04
C LYS A 124 -6.49 4.44 -12.62
N THR A 125 -5.94 3.25 -12.83
CA THR A 125 -4.62 3.04 -13.43
C THR A 125 -4.52 1.67 -14.05
N ASN A 126 -3.74 1.53 -15.12
CA ASN A 126 -3.37 0.22 -15.66
C ASN A 126 -2.25 -0.47 -14.83
N LYS A 127 -1.52 0.32 -14.02
CA LYS A 127 -0.33 -0.12 -13.30
C LYS A 127 -0.10 0.70 -12.03
N LEU A 128 -0.14 0.01 -10.90
CA LEU A 128 0.26 0.53 -9.60
C LEU A 128 1.69 0.07 -9.28
N SER A 129 2.60 1.00 -9.05
CA SER A 129 3.92 0.69 -8.47
C SER A 129 3.99 1.15 -7.02
N LEU A 130 4.72 0.39 -6.21
CA LEU A 130 4.86 0.58 -4.78
C LEU A 130 6.34 0.64 -4.41
N GLN A 131 6.69 1.58 -3.54
CA GLN A 131 8.00 1.66 -2.91
C GLN A 131 7.85 2.28 -1.52
N LEU A 132 7.53 1.44 -0.54
CA LEU A 132 7.24 1.84 0.83
C LEU A 132 8.23 1.19 1.80
N ASP A 133 8.68 1.94 2.78
CA ASP A 133 9.57 1.48 3.86
C ASP A 133 9.07 1.94 5.24
N GLY A 134 9.29 1.13 6.27
CA GLY A 134 8.77 1.34 7.63
C GLY A 134 8.02 0.12 8.14
N GLU A 135 7.20 0.28 9.19
CA GLU A 135 6.36 -0.83 9.69
C GLU A 135 5.13 -0.98 8.78
N LEU A 136 5.12 -2.06 7.98
CA LEU A 136 4.14 -2.30 6.93
C LEU A 136 3.29 -3.55 7.19
N SER A 137 2.03 -3.51 6.78
CA SER A 137 1.17 -4.68 6.62
C SER A 137 0.49 -4.67 5.27
N SER A 138 0.20 -5.86 4.76
CA SER A 138 -0.52 -6.02 3.50
C SER A 138 -1.51 -7.17 3.58
N ASN A 139 -2.63 -7.04 2.89
CA ASN A 139 -3.61 -8.10 2.71
C ASN A 139 -4.02 -8.10 1.24
N ILE A 140 -3.69 -9.14 0.49
CA ILE A 140 -3.87 -9.20 -0.97
C ILE A 140 -4.51 -10.53 -1.35
N MET A 141 -5.69 -10.46 -1.94
CA MET A 141 -6.37 -11.55 -2.62
C MET A 141 -6.15 -11.39 -4.13
N MET A 142 -5.85 -12.48 -4.82
CA MET A 142 -5.43 -12.50 -6.23
C MET A 142 -6.40 -13.30 -7.11
N GLN A 143 -7.28 -14.08 -6.49
CA GLN A 143 -8.35 -14.80 -7.18
C GLN A 143 -9.66 -14.67 -6.38
N PRO A 144 -10.82 -14.56 -7.04
CA PRO A 144 -11.02 -14.50 -8.50
C PRO A 144 -10.61 -13.17 -9.15
N PHE A 145 -10.41 -12.13 -8.34
CA PHE A 145 -10.02 -10.78 -8.75
C PHE A 145 -8.88 -10.30 -7.84
N ILE A 146 -8.11 -9.30 -8.29
CA ILE A 146 -7.07 -8.72 -7.45
C ILE A 146 -7.71 -7.67 -6.55
N ILE A 147 -7.67 -7.89 -5.25
CA ILE A 147 -8.17 -6.93 -4.24
C ILE A 147 -7.16 -6.92 -3.11
N GLY A 148 -6.77 -5.73 -2.65
CA GLY A 148 -5.87 -5.66 -1.52
C GLY A 148 -5.81 -4.31 -0.85
N ALA A 149 -5.04 -4.30 0.24
CA ALA A 149 -4.72 -3.11 0.99
C ALA A 149 -3.29 -3.21 1.50
N ILE A 150 -2.55 -2.10 1.39
CA ILE A 150 -1.23 -1.94 1.98
C ILE A 150 -1.30 -0.78 2.96
N SER A 151 -0.80 -1.03 4.16
CA SER A 151 -0.80 -0.08 5.27
C SER A 151 0.61 0.17 5.74
N ILE A 152 0.93 1.43 5.99
CA ILE A 152 2.16 1.89 6.65
C ILE A 152 1.79 2.56 7.98
N LYS A 153 2.50 2.23 9.06
CA LYS A 153 2.30 2.82 10.41
C LYS A 153 3.41 3.82 10.75
N GLY A 154 3.03 4.75 11.60
CA GLY A 154 3.87 5.79 12.18
C GLY A 154 3.44 7.15 11.66
N PRO A 155 3.92 8.24 12.28
CA PRO A 155 3.80 9.57 11.69
C PRO A 155 4.57 9.56 10.37
N THR A 156 3.85 9.37 9.27
CA THR A 156 4.43 9.14 7.94
C THR A 156 3.77 10.05 6.92
N LYS A 157 4.47 10.23 5.80
CA LYS A 157 3.93 10.85 4.60
C LYS A 157 4.06 9.87 3.45
N VAL A 158 3.02 9.80 2.63
CA VAL A 158 3.00 8.99 1.41
C VAL A 158 2.66 9.91 0.24
N LYS A 159 3.52 9.90 -0.76
CA LYS A 159 3.29 10.50 -2.08
C LYS A 159 2.62 9.49 -2.98
N ILE A 160 1.58 9.94 -3.66
CA ILE A 160 0.87 9.20 -4.70
C ILE A 160 1.05 10.01 -5.97
N LEU A 161 1.99 9.60 -6.81
CA LEU A 161 2.31 10.26 -8.06
C LEU A 161 1.47 9.66 -9.19
N VAL A 162 0.82 10.53 -9.97
CA VAL A 162 0.00 10.14 -11.10
C VAL A 162 0.71 10.58 -12.38
N SER A 163 1.09 9.62 -13.23
CA SER A 163 1.80 9.88 -14.47
C SER A 163 1.15 9.14 -15.63
N GLY A 164 0.28 9.83 -16.37
CA GLY A 164 -0.52 9.21 -17.42
C GLY A 164 -1.44 8.16 -16.83
N GLU A 165 -1.31 6.92 -17.30
CA GLU A 165 -2.12 5.79 -16.83
C GLU A 165 -1.48 5.01 -15.68
N SER A 166 -0.32 5.43 -15.16
CA SER A 166 0.41 4.74 -14.08
C SER A 166 0.39 5.54 -12.79
N ILE A 167 0.29 4.84 -11.66
CA ILE A 167 0.35 5.42 -10.31
C ILE A 167 1.56 4.85 -9.58
N ASN A 168 2.35 5.72 -8.95
CA ASN A 168 3.46 5.32 -8.09
C ASN A 168 3.19 5.78 -6.65
N ILE A 169 3.25 4.86 -5.70
CA ILE A 169 3.08 5.14 -4.28
C ILE A 169 4.42 4.96 -3.59
N LEU A 170 4.89 6.05 -2.99
CA LEU A 170 6.19 6.13 -2.34
C LEU A 170 6.04 6.82 -0.99
N LYS A 171 6.83 6.40 -0.02
CA LYS A 171 6.96 7.16 1.21
C LYS A 171 7.74 8.44 0.92
N ASP A 172 7.33 9.53 1.56
CA ASP A 172 8.03 10.81 1.50
C ASP A 172 8.77 11.09 2.80
N ASP A 173 10.09 11.00 2.76
CA ASP A 173 10.96 11.32 3.90
C ASP A 173 11.14 12.83 4.12
N SER A 174 10.46 13.68 3.33
CA SER A 174 10.47 15.12 3.56
C SER A 174 9.85 15.45 4.92
N LYS A 175 10.59 16.20 5.76
CA LYS A 175 10.10 16.66 7.08
C LYS A 175 8.71 17.29 6.96
N ILE A 176 7.83 17.00 7.91
CA ILE A 176 6.47 17.58 7.98
C ILE A 176 6.59 19.10 8.19
N SER A 177 6.58 19.87 7.11
CA SER A 177 6.34 21.31 7.13
C SER A 177 4.83 21.55 7.04
N ASN A 178 4.23 22.00 8.14
CA ASN A 178 2.83 22.42 8.21
C ASN A 178 2.61 23.76 7.48
N GLU A 179 2.79 23.78 6.16
CA GLU A 179 2.38 24.93 5.32
C GLU A 179 1.43 24.46 4.22
N GLY A 180 0.29 23.89 4.63
CA GLY A 180 -0.86 23.75 3.74
C GLY A 180 -1.56 25.10 3.60
N LYS A 181 -1.45 25.73 2.42
CA LYS A 181 -2.35 26.83 2.05
C LYS A 181 -3.77 26.28 2.00
N LYS A 182 -4.57 26.67 2.99
CA LYS A 182 -6.01 26.46 3.02
C LYS A 182 -6.62 27.35 1.93
N ILE A 183 -6.92 26.78 0.75
CA ILE A 183 -7.71 27.48 -0.26
C ILE A 183 -9.17 27.38 0.22
N VAL A 184 -9.64 28.42 0.89
CA VAL A 184 -11.07 28.64 1.12
C VAL A 184 -11.61 29.25 -0.16
N SER A 185 -12.38 28.46 -0.93
CA SER A 185 -13.19 28.98 -2.02
C SER A 185 -14.40 29.73 -1.44
N GLU A 186 -14.25 31.02 -1.17
CA GLU A 186 -15.41 31.91 -1.02
C GLU A 186 -15.98 32.22 -2.40
N SER A 187 -16.87 31.36 -2.87
CA SER A 187 -17.90 31.71 -3.83
C SER A 187 -19.22 31.71 -3.10
N THR A 188 -19.69 32.89 -2.68
CA THR A 188 -21.13 33.13 -2.63
C THR A 188 -21.46 34.60 -2.90
N ALA A 189 -21.95 34.80 -4.12
CA ALA A 189 -23.08 35.64 -4.50
C ALA A 189 -22.99 37.16 -4.30
N GLN A 190 -22.93 37.83 -5.45
CA GLN A 190 -23.69 39.06 -5.71
C GLN A 190 -25.11 38.96 -5.13
N ASN A 191 -25.57 40.02 -4.47
CA ASN A 191 -26.92 40.54 -4.72
C ASN A 191 -27.02 42.01 -4.28
N THR A 192 -27.38 42.84 -5.28
CA THR A 192 -27.90 44.22 -5.26
C THR A 192 -27.05 45.33 -4.65
#